data_AF-A0A956QAW2-F1
#
_entry.id   AF-A0A956QAW2-F1
#
_cell.length_a   1.000
_cell.length_b   1.000
_cell.length_c   1.000
_cell.angle_alpha   90.00
_cell.angle_beta   90.00
_cell.angle_gamma   90.00
#
_symmetry.space_group_name_H-M   'P 1'
#
loop_
_entity.id
_entity.type
_entity.pdbx_description
1 polymer ?
#
loop_
_entity_poly.entity_id
_entity_poly.type
_entity_poly.pdbx_seq_one_letter_code
_entity_poly.pdbx_strand_id
1 'polypeptide(L)' 'NGDGKVAGAELDGLMVWVDSNGDGISDPGELQSVASRGVSEIELPKDGSMVSNFTMNGRQQLAEDYNFDIKP' A
#
# COMPACT_ATOMS: atom_id res chain seq x y z
N ASN A 1 -13.52 4.20 -7.81
CA ASN A 1 -14.66 3.94 -8.72
C ASN A 1 -15.55 2.78 -8.21
N GLY A 2 -15.21 2.16 -7.07
CA GLY A 2 -16.00 1.09 -6.45
C GLY A 2 -15.72 -0.32 -6.98
N ASP A 3 -14.65 -0.53 -7.75
CA ASP A 3 -14.31 -1.85 -8.32
C ASP A 3 -13.49 -2.75 -7.38
N GLY A 4 -13.17 -2.27 -6.18
CA GLY A 4 -12.35 -3.00 -5.20
C GLY A 4 -10.85 -2.91 -5.47
N LYS A 5 -10.43 -2.02 -6.37
CA LYS A 5 -9.02 -1.74 -6.68
C LYS A 5 -8.75 -0.25 -6.46
N VAL A 6 -7.49 0.04 -6.15
CA VAL A 6 -6.93 1.39 -6.18
C VAL A 6 -5.90 1.39 -7.30
N ALA A 7 -6.22 2.08 -8.40
CA ALA A 7 -5.37 2.10 -9.60
C ALA A 7 -5.45 3.42 -10.35
N GLY A 8 -4.48 3.66 -11.25
CA GLY A 8 -4.43 4.87 -12.06
C GLY A 8 -4.40 6.13 -11.21
N ALA A 9 -5.31 7.07 -11.46
CA ALA A 9 -5.41 8.35 -10.73
C ALA A 9 -5.77 8.18 -9.24
N GLU A 10 -6.32 7.02 -8.83
CA GLU A 10 -6.64 6.76 -7.42
C GLU A 10 -5.38 6.55 -6.58
N LEU A 11 -4.23 6.31 -7.22
CA LEU A 11 -2.93 6.22 -6.55
C LEU A 11 -2.34 7.60 -6.22
N ASP A 12 -2.92 8.68 -6.73
CA ASP A 12 -2.39 10.03 -6.53
C ASP A 12 -2.43 10.41 -5.04
N GLY A 13 -1.26 10.83 -4.52
CA GLY A 13 -1.09 11.19 -3.12
C GLY A 13 -0.83 10.01 -2.18
N LEU A 14 -0.88 8.76 -2.66
CA LEU A 14 -0.47 7.61 -1.85
C LEU A 14 1.06 7.48 -1.80
N MET A 15 1.55 7.17 -0.62
CA MET A 15 2.98 7.03 -0.32
C MET A 15 3.27 5.64 0.26
N VAL A 16 4.49 5.17 0.04
CA VAL A 16 5.10 4.00 0.68
C VAL A 16 6.23 4.50 1.55
N TRP A 17 6.24 4.06 2.80
CA TRP A 17 7.35 4.25 3.71
C TRP A 17 8.21 2.98 3.71
N VAL A 18 9.51 3.14 3.46
CA VAL A 18 10.51 2.09 3.60
C VAL A 18 11.51 2.53 4.66
N ASP A 19 11.33 2.03 5.87
CA ASP A 19 12.30 2.17 6.96
C ASP A 19 13.61 1.49 6.56
N SER A 20 14.56 2.29 6.11
CA SER A 20 15.81 1.83 5.50
C SER A 20 16.91 1.70 6.55
N ASN A 21 16.79 2.41 7.67
CA ASN A 21 17.75 2.42 8.76
C ASN A 21 17.31 1.57 9.96
N GLY A 22 16.04 1.14 10.01
CA GLY A 22 15.45 0.25 11.00
C GLY A 22 15.11 0.93 12.33
N ASP A 23 14.93 2.25 12.36
CA ASP A 23 14.70 3.00 13.60
C ASP A 23 13.22 3.33 13.88
N GLY A 24 12.32 3.00 12.95
CA GLY A 24 10.89 3.26 13.06
C GLY A 24 10.49 4.74 12.98
N ILE A 25 11.36 5.61 12.49
CA ILE A 25 11.10 7.03 12.24
C ILE A 25 11.08 7.26 10.73
N SER A 26 10.11 8.02 10.21
CA SER A 26 10.09 8.37 8.80
C SER A 26 11.14 9.45 8.50
N ASP A 27 12.30 9.03 8.01
CA ASP A 27 13.38 9.95 7.63
C ASP A 27 13.20 10.54 6.22
N PRO A 28 13.86 11.68 5.91
CA PRO A 28 13.91 12.21 4.56
C PRO A 28 14.41 11.18 3.54
N GLY A 29 13.56 10.84 2.57
CA GLY A 29 13.87 9.91 1.48
C GLY A 29 13.27 8.51 1.66
N GLU A 30 12.79 8.17 2.86
CA GLU A 30 12.13 6.88 3.13
C GLU A 30 10.66 6.85 2.70
N LEU A 31 10.02 8.02 2.69
CA LEU A 31 8.67 8.19 2.19
C LEU A 31 8.70 8.54 0.70
N GLN A 32 8.17 7.64 -0.13
CA GLN A 32 8.17 7.75 -1.59
C GLN A 32 6.77 7.56 -2.14
N SER A 33 6.45 8.10 -3.32
CA SER A 33 5.13 7.82 -3.90
C SER A 33 5.01 6.35 -4.32
N VAL A 34 3.82 5.77 -4.20
CA VAL A 34 3.57 4.37 -4.60
C VAL A 34 3.97 4.14 -6.07
N ALA A 35 3.69 5.12 -6.94
CA ALA A 35 4.03 5.07 -8.36
C ALA A 35 5.55 5.05 -8.59
N SER A 36 6.32 5.85 -7.84
CA SER A 36 7.79 5.86 -7.95
C SER A 36 8.43 4.54 -7.52
N ARG A 37 7.75 3.77 -6.65
CA ARG A 37 8.15 2.43 -6.24
C ARG A 37 7.68 1.32 -7.19
N GLY A 38 6.96 1.70 -8.26
CA GLY A 38 6.47 0.78 -9.29
C GLY A 38 5.16 0.08 -8.94
N VAL A 39 4.47 0.53 -7.88
CA VAL A 39 3.12 0.04 -7.54
C VAL A 39 2.11 0.63 -8.53
N SER A 40 1.29 -0.23 -9.11
CA SER A 40 0.34 0.11 -10.19
C SER A 40 -1.10 -0.23 -9.86
N GLU A 41 -1.32 -1.11 -8.89
CA GLU A 41 -2.64 -1.53 -8.42
C GLU A 41 -2.52 -2.03 -6.99
N ILE A 42 -3.46 -1.66 -6.13
CA ILE A 42 -3.71 -2.30 -4.83
C ILE A 42 -5.11 -2.88 -4.89
N GLU A 43 -5.24 -4.19 -4.70
CA GLU A 43 -6.50 -4.91 -4.66
C GLU A 43 -6.93 -5.10 -3.21
N LEU A 44 -8.12 -4.61 -2.88
CA LEU A 44 -8.68 -4.70 -1.53
C LEU A 44 -9.15 -6.13 -1.25
N PRO A 45 -9.00 -6.60 0.01
CA PRO A 45 -9.40 -7.93 0.37
C PRO A 45 -10.93 -8.03 0.36
N LYS A 46 -11.43 -9.20 -0.04
CA LYS A 46 -12.86 -9.52 0.01
C LYS A 46 -13.14 -10.40 1.22
N ASP A 47 -14.40 -10.40 1.66
CA ASP A 47 -14.94 -11.37 2.60
C ASP A 47 -14.24 -11.42 3.98
N GLY A 48 -13.68 -10.29 4.44
CA GLY A 48 -13.04 -10.18 5.75
C GLY A 48 -11.63 -10.80 5.84
N SER A 49 -11.01 -11.14 4.71
CA SER A 49 -9.60 -11.50 4.65
C SER A 49 -8.71 -10.34 5.13
N MET A 50 -7.63 -10.65 5.83
CA MET A 50 -6.58 -9.71 6.26
C MET A 50 -5.35 -9.81 5.35
N VAL A 51 -5.58 -10.12 4.07
CA VAL A 51 -4.54 -10.27 3.06
C VAL A 51 -5.00 -9.64 1.76
N SER A 52 -4.30 -8.58 1.36
CA SER A 52 -4.48 -7.87 0.10
C SER A 52 -3.49 -8.35 -0.95
N ASN A 53 -3.75 -7.99 -2.22
CA ASN A 53 -2.74 -8.08 -3.28
C ASN A 53 -2.34 -6.68 -3.73
N PHE A 54 -1.12 -6.54 -4.21
CA PHE A 54 -0.73 -5.36 -4.97
C PHE A 54 0.19 -5.74 -6.13
N THR A 55 0.13 -4.98 -7.21
CA THR A 55 0.98 -5.19 -8.39
C THR A 55 2.11 -4.18 -8.38
N MET A 56 3.34 -4.68 -8.26
CA MET A 56 4.57 -3.87 -8.30
C MET A 56 5.48 -4.37 -9.42
N ASN A 57 5.92 -3.47 -10.30
CA ASN A 57 6.79 -3.82 -11.44
C ASN A 57 6.24 -4.99 -12.28
N GLY A 58 4.92 -5.04 -12.47
CA GLY A 58 4.23 -6.09 -13.23
C GLY A 58 4.11 -7.45 -12.51
N ARG A 59 4.48 -7.53 -11.23
CA ARG A 59 4.32 -8.74 -10.41
C ARG A 59 3.33 -8.50 -9.29
N GLN A 60 2.39 -9.43 -9.12
CA GLN A 60 1.51 -9.45 -7.97
C GLN A 60 2.27 -9.93 -6.74
N GLN A 61 2.04 -9.26 -5.62
CA GLN A 61 2.58 -9.57 -4.30
C GLN A 61 1.46 -9.56 -3.28
N LEU A 62 1.61 -10.36 -2.22
CA LEU A 62 0.71 -10.36 -1.07
C LEU A 62 1.10 -9.22 -0.13
N ALA A 63 0.10 -8.61 0.50
CA ALA A 63 0.26 -7.70 1.63
C ALA A 63 -0.53 -8.25 2.82
N GLU A 64 0.10 -8.29 3.99
CA GLU A 64 -0.58 -8.58 5.24
C GLU A 64 -1.25 -7.30 5.73
N ASP A 65 -2.54 -7.39 6.03
CA ASP A 65 -3.33 -6.26 6.48
C ASP A 65 -3.56 -6.34 7.99
N TYR A 66 -3.57 -5.18 8.64
CA TYR A 66 -3.89 -5.07 10.06
C TYR A 66 -5.10 -4.16 10.24
N ASN A 67 -6.13 -4.68 10.90
CA ASN A 67 -7.29 -3.90 11.30
C ASN A 67 -7.16 -3.60 12.79
N PHE A 68 -7.08 -2.32 13.12
CA PHE A 68 -7.05 -1.86 14.50
C PHE A 68 -8.43 -1.32 14.86
N ASP A 69 -9.01 -1.85 15.94
CA ASP A 69 -10.16 -1.22 16.58
C ASP A 69 -9.69 0.07 17.28
N ILE A 70 -9.63 1.17 16.52
CA ILE A 70 -9.37 2.49 17.11
C ILE A 70 -10.67 2.94 17.77
N LYS A 71 -10.77 2.73 19.09
CA LYS A 71 -11.87 3.32 19.87
C LYS A 71 -11.71 4.85 19.86
N PRO A 72 -12.80 5.61 19.67
CA PRO A 72 -12.76 7.07 19.70
C PRO A 72 -12.17 7.62 21.01
#